data_AF-A0A1P8KKB6-F1
#
_entry.id   AF-A0A1P8KKB6-F1
#
_cell.length_a   1.000
_cell.length_b   1.000
_cell.length_c   1.000
_cell.angle_alpha   90.00
_cell.angle_beta   90.00
_cell.angle_gamma   90.00
#
_symmetry.space_group_name_H-M   'P 1'
#
loop_
_entity.id
_entity.type
_entity.pdbx_description
1 polymer ?
#
loop_
_entity_poly.entity_id
_entity_poly.type
_entity_poly.pdbx_seq_one_letter_code
_entity_poly.pdbx_strand_id
1 'polypeptide(L)'
;MVKNSFTLFETLLSITILFIIISGFLNSSYYDEKALENSIKLNTLENKFNTNDYSSFSKDNEEITIIKNLSQKEKITISKYSFENEDIKIFKYEK
;
A
#
# COMPACT_ATOMS: atom_id res chain seq x y z
N MET A 1 -12.17 -9.51 -56.79
CA MET A 1 -12.95 -9.48 -55.52
C MET A 1 -12.15 -9.92 -54.29
N VAL A 2 -11.08 -10.72 -54.41
CA VAL A 2 -10.28 -11.26 -53.29
C VAL A 2 -9.47 -10.21 -52.50
N LYS A 3 -9.06 -9.10 -53.16
CA LYS A 3 -8.24 -8.05 -52.52
C LYS A 3 -8.91 -7.41 -51.30
N ASN A 4 -10.22 -7.14 -51.34
CA ASN A 4 -10.93 -6.52 -50.21
C ASN A 4 -11.00 -7.42 -48.98
N SER A 5 -11.05 -8.74 -49.16
CA SER A 5 -11.09 -9.70 -48.05
C SER A 5 -9.76 -9.81 -47.32
N PHE A 6 -8.64 -9.67 -48.03
CA PHE A 6 -7.30 -9.60 -47.41
C PHE A 6 -7.12 -8.31 -46.59
N THR A 7 -7.53 -7.17 -47.14
CA THR A 7 -7.48 -5.89 -46.41
C THR A 7 -8.36 -5.91 -45.15
N LEU A 8 -9.52 -6.55 -45.20
CA LEU A 8 -10.40 -6.69 -44.04
C LEU A 8 -9.75 -7.53 -42.92
N PHE A 9 -9.10 -8.64 -43.29
CA PHE A 9 -8.39 -9.50 -42.34
C PHE A 9 -7.21 -8.78 -41.69
N GLU A 10 -6.38 -8.10 -42.49
CA GLU A 10 -5.26 -7.31 -41.98
C GLU A 10 -5.73 -6.19 -41.03
N THR A 11 -6.86 -5.55 -41.36
CA THR A 11 -7.48 -4.53 -40.50
C THR A 11 -7.94 -5.13 -39.18
N LEU A 12 -8.61 -6.28 -39.21
CA LEU A 12 -9.11 -6.95 -38.00
C LEU A 12 -7.94 -7.38 -37.11
N LEU A 13 -6.91 -8.00 -37.70
CA LEU A 13 -5.69 -8.41 -36.99
C LEU A 13 -4.98 -7.20 -36.35
N SER A 14 -4.86 -6.09 -37.08
CA SER A 14 -4.23 -4.88 -36.57
C SER A 14 -4.99 -4.29 -35.37
N ILE A 15 -6.32 -4.26 -35.44
CA ILE A 15 -7.17 -3.81 -34.34
C ILE A 15 -7.05 -4.77 -33.14
N THR A 16 -7.02 -6.08 -33.36
CA THR A 16 -6.82 -7.06 -32.28
C THR A 16 -5.48 -6.87 -31.57
N ILE A 17 -4.40 -6.69 -32.32
CA ILE A 17 -3.07 -6.43 -31.75
C ILE A 17 -3.09 -5.12 -30.95
N LEU A 18 -3.72 -4.07 -31.50
CA LEU A 18 -3.83 -2.78 -30.82
C LEU A 18 -4.59 -2.90 -29.48
N PHE A 19 -5.69 -3.66 -29.44
CA PHE A 19 -6.42 -3.91 -28.19
C PHE A 19 -5.55 -4.62 -27.15
N ILE A 20 -4.80 -5.65 -27.53
CA ILE A 20 -3.90 -6.36 -26.61
C ILE A 20 -2.85 -5.41 -26.03
N ILE A 21 -2.27 -4.54 -26.88
CA ILE A 21 -1.28 -3.55 -26.46
C ILE A 21 -1.90 -2.56 -25.46
N ILE A 22 -3.04 -1.97 -25.78
CA ILE A 22 -3.73 -1.00 -24.90
C ILE A 22 -4.09 -1.64 -23.55
N SER A 23 -4.64 -2.86 -23.56
CA SER A 23 -4.97 -3.58 -22.32
C SER A 23 -3.73 -3.89 -21.48
N GLY A 24 -2.60 -4.21 -22.10
CA GLY A 24 -1.33 -4.41 -21.40
C GLY A 24 -0.84 -3.15 -20.69
N PHE A 25 -0.88 -2.00 -21.37
CA PHE A 25 -0.46 -0.72 -20.80
C PHE A 25 -1.39 -0.21 -19.68
N LEU A 26 -2.71 -0.38 -19.82
CA LEU A 26 -3.66 0.02 -18.77
C LEU A 26 -3.42 -0.73 -17.46
N ASN A 27 -3.12 -2.03 -17.55
CA ASN A 27 -2.82 -2.83 -16.36
C ASN A 27 -1.47 -2.45 -15.73
N SER A 28 -0.45 -2.07 -16.51
CA SER A 28 0.83 -1.66 -15.94
C SER A 28 0.71 -0.34 -15.17
N SER A 29 0.01 0.65 -15.72
CA SER A 29 -0.15 1.97 -15.07
C SER A 29 -0.97 1.91 -13.79
N TYR A 30 -1.93 0.98 -13.68
CA TYR A 30 -2.76 0.82 -12.48
C TYR A 30 -1.94 0.46 -11.23
N TYR A 31 -0.97 -0.44 -11.36
CA TYR A 31 -0.10 -0.81 -10.24
C TYR A 31 0.84 0.32 -9.85
N ASP A 32 1.32 1.10 -10.82
CA ASP A 32 2.17 2.26 -10.56
C ASP A 32 1.40 3.37 -9.81
N GLU A 33 0.14 3.63 -10.18
CA GLU A 33 -0.71 4.60 -9.50
C GLU A 33 -1.01 4.18 -8.06
N LYS A 34 -1.41 2.92 -7.85
CA LYS A 34 -1.67 2.38 -6.50
C LYS A 34 -0.41 2.42 -5.63
N ALA A 35 0.75 2.08 -6.19
CA ALA A 35 2.02 2.14 -5.46
C ALA A 35 2.38 3.58 -5.06
N LEU A 36 2.14 4.55 -5.95
CA LEU A 36 2.35 5.97 -5.69
C LEU A 36 1.42 6.47 -4.58
N GLU A 37 0.13 6.18 -4.66
CA GLU A 37 -0.85 6.55 -3.63
C GLU A 37 -0.49 5.99 -2.26
N ASN A 38 -0.14 4.69 -2.21
CA ASN A 38 0.27 4.05 -0.97
C ASN A 38 1.55 4.67 -0.39
N SER A 39 2.51 5.05 -1.23
CA SER A 39 3.74 5.73 -0.80
C SER A 39 3.44 7.11 -0.20
N ILE A 40 2.56 7.90 -0.83
CA ILE A 40 2.12 9.20 -0.32
C ILE A 40 1.39 9.04 1.02
N LYS A 41 0.52 8.04 1.12
CA LYS A 41 -0.24 7.76 2.35
C LYS A 41 0.68 7.33 3.48
N LEU A 42 1.65 6.46 3.19
CA LEU A 42 2.64 6.01 4.17
C LEU A 42 3.49 7.18 4.68
N ASN A 43 3.97 8.05 3.79
CA ASN A 43 4.72 9.25 4.18
C ASN A 43 3.88 10.20 5.05
N THR A 44 2.60 10.33 4.76
CA THR A 44 1.67 11.14 5.58
C THR A 44 1.50 10.55 6.98
N LEU A 45 1.36 9.23 7.08
CA LEU A 45 1.25 8.52 8.36
C LEU A 45 2.56 8.58 9.16
N GLU A 46 3.71 8.45 8.50
CA GLU A 46 5.02 8.61 9.12
C GLU A 46 5.21 10.02 9.67
N ASN A 47 4.83 11.05 8.91
CA ASN A 47 4.88 12.43 9.38
C ASN A 47 4.03 12.65 10.64
N LYS A 48 2.86 12.03 10.73
CA LYS A 48 2.03 12.07 11.94
C LYS A 48 2.71 11.47 13.17
N PHE A 49 3.51 10.41 13.00
CA PHE A 49 4.34 9.86 14.07
C PHE A 49 5.47 10.79 14.51
N ASN A 50 6.03 11.58 13.58
CA ASN A 50 7.08 12.56 13.87
C ASN A 50 6.52 13.82 14.56
N THR A 51 5.30 14.23 14.21
CA THR A 51 4.63 15.39 14.83
C THR A 51 3.81 15.04 16.08
N ASN A 52 3.75 13.76 16.46
CA ASN A 52 2.92 13.22 17.54
C ASN A 52 1.41 13.52 17.36
N ASP A 53 0.93 13.58 16.12
CA ASP A 53 -0.51 13.70 15.81
C ASP A 53 -1.14 12.31 15.62
N TYR A 54 -1.74 11.79 16.68
CA TYR A 54 -2.35 10.45 16.70
C TYR A 54 -3.85 10.43 16.39
N SER A 55 -4.44 11.54 15.94
CA SER A 55 -5.89 11.65 15.68
C SER A 55 -6.44 10.58 14.71
N SER A 56 -5.60 10.06 13.82
CA SER A 56 -5.95 9.10 12.78
C SER A 56 -5.65 7.64 13.16
N PHE A 57 -5.22 7.38 14.39
CA PHE A 57 -4.76 6.07 14.85
C PHE A 57 -5.67 5.52 15.95
N SER A 58 -5.85 4.20 15.96
CA SER A 58 -6.38 3.52 17.15
C SER A 58 -5.34 3.51 18.25
N LYS A 59 -5.77 3.75 19.49
CA LYS A 59 -4.91 3.73 20.67
C LYS A 59 -5.33 2.61 21.60
N ASP A 60 -4.41 1.70 21.86
CA ASP A 60 -4.55 0.65 22.86
C ASP A 60 -3.47 0.80 23.93
N ASN A 61 -3.72 0.32 25.14
CA ASN A 61 -2.70 0.24 26.18
C ASN A 61 -2.33 -1.23 26.40
N GLU A 62 -1.04 -1.53 26.37
CA GLU A 62 -0.52 -2.87 26.58
C GLU A 62 0.46 -2.86 27.77
N GLU A 63 0.39 -3.88 28.62
CA GLU A 63 1.43 -4.13 29.62
C GLU A 63 2.54 -4.97 28.99
N ILE A 64 3.76 -4.43 28.94
CA ILE A 64 4.94 -5.19 28.55
C ILE A 64 5.82 -5.46 29.76
N THR A 65 6.38 -6.67 29.81
CA THR A 65 7.34 -7.05 30.84
C THR A 65 8.75 -6.92 30.28
N ILE A 66 9.57 -6.07 30.89
CA ILE A 66 10.98 -5.91 30.54
C ILE A 66 11.81 -6.67 31.56
N ILE A 67 12.83 -7.40 31.08
CA ILE A 67 13.82 -8.05 31.94
C ILE A 67 15.06 -7.15 32.01
N LYS A 68 15.31 -6.56 33.16
CA LYS A 68 16.53 -5.79 33.47
C LYS A 68 17.54 -6.67 34.17
N ASN A 69 18.81 -6.53 33.82
CA ASN A 69 19.94 -7.21 34.47
C ASN A 69 19.72 -8.72 34.64
N LEU A 70 19.13 -9.36 33.62
CA LEU A 70 18.84 -10.80 33.54
C LEU A 70 17.91 -11.37 34.66
N SER A 71 17.47 -10.54 35.61
CA SER A 71 16.87 -11.03 36.87
C SER A 71 15.66 -10.21 37.33
N GLN A 72 15.64 -8.91 37.07
CA GLN A 72 14.55 -8.03 37.49
C GLN A 72 13.50 -7.94 36.39
N LYS A 73 12.27 -8.34 36.71
CA LYS A 73 11.10 -8.14 35.85
C LYS A 73 10.40 -6.85 36.23
N GLU A 74 10.26 -5.94 35.28
CA GLU A 74 9.51 -4.71 35.42
C GLU A 74 8.34 -4.74 34.45
N LYS A 75 7.13 -4.48 34.95
CA LYS A 75 5.97 -4.26 34.12
C LYS A 75 5.87 -2.77 33.83
N ILE A 76 5.79 -2.41 32.55
CA ILE A 76 5.47 -1.05 32.14
C ILE A 76 4.22 -1.07 31.27
N THR A 77 3.35 -0.09 31.51
CA THR A 77 2.22 0.19 30.62
C THR A 77 2.74 1.07 29.50
N ILE A 78 2.47 0.67 28.26
CA ILE A 78 2.79 1.42 27.06
C ILE A 78 1.51 1.68 26.27
N SER A 79 1.45 2.83 25.61
CA SER A 79 0.44 3.12 24.59
C SER A 79 0.90 2.59 23.25
N LYS A 80 0.02 1.91 22.53
CA LYS A 80 0.19 1.46 21.16
C LYS A 80 -0.74 2.26 20.26
N TYR A 81 -0.16 2.98 19.32
CA TYR A 81 -0.90 3.65 18.26
C TYR A 81 -0.80 2.82 16.99
N SER A 82 -1.94 2.49 16.37
CA SER A 82 -2.00 1.63 15.18
C SER A 82 -2.89 2.19 14.09
N PHE A 83 -2.54 1.89 12.85
CA PHE A 83 -3.35 2.16 11.67
C PHE A 83 -3.30 0.93 10.76
N GLU A 84 -4.46 0.48 10.30
CA GLU A 84 -4.60 -0.69 9.44
C GLU A 84 -5.70 -0.45 8.40
N ASN A 85 -5.39 -0.74 7.13
CA ASN A 85 -6.34 -0.87 6.04
C ASN A 85 -5.92 -2.04 5.12
N GLU A 86 -6.56 -2.17 3.96
CA GLU A 86 -6.31 -3.27 3.00
C GLU A 86 -4.86 -3.36 2.51
N ASP A 87 -4.12 -2.24 2.49
CA ASP A 87 -2.78 -2.16 1.89
C ASP A 87 -1.65 -1.83 2.89
N ILE A 88 -1.98 -1.20 4.03
CA ILE A 88 -1.01 -0.63 4.97
C ILE A 88 -1.37 -1.03 6.40
N LYS A 89 -0.38 -1.56 7.11
CA LYS A 89 -0.45 -1.84 8.54
C LYS A 89 0.80 -1.29 9.24
N ILE A 90 0.61 -0.34 10.14
CA ILE A 90 1.69 0.29 10.90
C ILE A 90 1.30 0.46 12.37
N PHE A 91 2.29 0.46 13.24
CA PHE A 91 2.10 0.70 14.67
C PHE A 91 3.34 1.34 15.30
N LYS A 92 3.13 2.10 16.36
CA LYS A 92 4.17 2.73 17.19
C LYS A 92 3.83 2.52 18.66
N TYR A 93 4.84 2.18 19.46
CA TYR A 93 4.72 2.12 20.91
C TYR A 93 5.31 3.38 21.53
N GLU A 94 4.60 3.96 22.50
CA GLU A 94 5.06 5.09 23.30
C GLU A 94 4.84 4.80 24.79
N LYS A 95 5.78 5.28 25.63
CA LYS A 95 5.74 5.14 27.08
C LYS A 95 5.25 6.43 27.72
#